data_AF-A0A7S2M2P9-F1
#
_entry.id   AF-A0A7S2M2P9-F1
#
_cell.length_a   1.000
_cell.length_b   1.000
_cell.length_c   1.000
_cell.angle_alpha   90.00
_cell.angle_beta   90.00
_cell.angle_gamma   90.00
#
_symmetry.space_group_name_H-M   'P 1'
#
loop_
_entity.id
_entity.type
_entity.pdbx_description
1 polymer ?
#
loop_
_entity_poly.entity_id
_entity_poly.type
_entity_poly.pdbx_seq_one_letter_code
_entity_poly.pdbx_strand_id
1 'polypeptide(L)'
;MVVGVFGALAPQVPVGVATFAGSMAGAAWRILITPIDTCKTILQTDGSQGWAVLKGKVANRGALVLWSGWEGNYLSNVVGNYPWFATMNVLQKNVPVPDGAFMKLVRSAFCGAVASSVSDVVSNSIRVVKTKK
;
A
#
# COMPACT_ATOMS: atom_id res chain seq x y z
N MET A 1 12.62 0.06 -6.61
CA MET A 1 12.19 1.01 -7.66
C MET A 1 12.21 2.46 -7.20
N VAL A 2 11.50 2.86 -6.13
CA VAL A 2 11.50 4.27 -5.64
C VAL A 2 12.90 4.79 -5.32
N VAL A 3 13.72 4.02 -4.59
CA VAL A 3 15.11 4.42 -4.27
C VAL A 3 16.05 4.38 -5.47
N GLY A 4 15.78 3.54 -6.46
CA GLY A 4 16.57 3.50 -7.70
C GLY A 4 16.30 4.69 -8.61
N VAL A 5 15.04 5.14 -8.69
CA VAL A 5 14.64 6.30 -9.49
C VAL A 5 15.01 7.62 -8.80
N PHE A 6 14.75 7.76 -7.49
CA PHE A 6 15.14 8.97 -6.75
C PHE A 6 16.66 9.05 -6.51
N GLY A 7 17.35 7.91 -6.34
CA GLY A 7 18.81 7.88 -6.28
C GLY A 7 19.48 8.30 -7.59
N ALA A 8 18.82 8.07 -8.74
CA ALA A 8 19.31 8.51 -10.05
C ALA A 8 18.94 9.96 -10.40
N LEU A 9 17.78 10.45 -9.94
CA LEU A 9 17.26 11.78 -10.29
C LEU A 9 17.57 12.86 -9.25
N ALA A 10 17.77 12.51 -7.98
CA ALA A 10 17.99 13.47 -6.89
C ALA A 10 18.83 12.85 -5.74
N PRO A 11 20.14 12.62 -5.93
CA PRO A 11 21.01 11.97 -4.95
C PRO A 11 21.15 12.72 -3.62
N GLN A 12 20.85 14.03 -3.59
CA GLN A 12 20.87 14.87 -2.38
C GLN A 12 19.64 14.73 -1.46
N VAL A 13 18.57 14.05 -1.88
CA VAL A 13 17.35 13.92 -1.06
C VAL A 13 17.52 12.77 -0.06
N PRO A 14 17.27 12.98 1.25
CA PRO A 14 17.31 11.90 2.23
C PRO A 14 16.39 10.75 1.81
N VAL A 15 16.88 9.52 1.88
CA VAL A 15 16.16 8.31 1.45
C VAL A 15 14.78 8.21 2.10
N GLY A 16 14.64 8.67 3.35
CA GLY A 16 13.36 8.74 4.05
C GLY A 16 12.33 9.69 3.40
N VAL A 17 12.77 10.85 2.90
CA VAL A 17 11.90 11.84 2.24
C VAL A 17 11.47 11.34 0.85
N ALA A 18 12.40 10.81 0.06
CA ALA A 18 12.08 10.20 -1.23
C ALA A 18 11.10 9.02 -1.08
N THR A 19 11.28 8.25 -0.01
CA THR A 19 10.41 7.13 0.35
C THR A 19 9.02 7.56 0.78
N PHE A 20 8.93 8.63 1.57
CA PHE A 20 7.66 9.21 1.96
C PHE A 20 6.89 9.75 0.76
N ALA A 21 7.57 10.48 -0.14
CA ALA A 21 6.98 10.96 -1.39
C ALA A 21 6.48 9.81 -2.29
N GLY A 22 7.28 8.74 -2.42
CA GLY A 22 6.86 7.53 -3.13
C GLY A 22 5.65 6.85 -2.49
N SER A 23 5.57 6.83 -1.16
CA SER A 23 4.45 6.28 -0.41
C SER A 23 3.17 7.11 -0.62
N MET A 24 3.27 8.44 -0.64
CA MET A 24 2.15 9.34 -0.96
C MET A 24 1.67 9.17 -2.40
N ALA A 25 2.59 9.06 -3.36
CA ALA A 25 2.24 8.83 -4.76
C ALA A 25 1.54 7.48 -4.96
N GLY A 26 2.03 6.42 -4.30
CA GLY A 26 1.38 5.10 -4.31
C GLY A 26 0.00 5.12 -3.64
N ALA A 27 -0.17 5.91 -2.57
CA ALA A 27 -1.47 6.10 -1.96
C ALA A 27 -2.42 6.93 -2.84
N ALA A 28 -1.92 7.92 -3.59
CA ALA A 28 -2.73 8.68 -4.53
C ALA A 28 -3.24 7.79 -5.68
N TRP A 29 -2.42 6.86 -6.17
CA TRP A 29 -2.86 5.84 -7.13
C TRP A 29 -4.04 5.01 -6.61
N ARG A 30 -4.05 4.68 -5.30
CA ARG A 30 -5.17 3.96 -4.67
C ARG A 30 -6.49 4.73 -4.77
N ILE A 31 -6.47 6.06 -4.73
CA ILE A 31 -7.67 6.90 -4.89
C ILE A 31 -8.28 6.70 -6.29
N LEU A 32 -7.45 6.62 -7.32
CA LEU A 32 -7.90 6.43 -8.70
C LEU A 32 -8.55 5.07 -8.92
N ILE A 33 -8.01 4.01 -8.31
CA ILE A 33 -8.54 2.64 -8.43
C ILE A 33 -9.62 2.30 -7.40
N THR A 34 -9.89 3.19 -6.43
CA THR A 34 -10.89 2.97 -5.36
C THR A 34 -12.26 2.52 -5.90
N PRO A 35 -12.79 3.03 -7.03
CA PRO A 35 -14.06 2.53 -7.56
C PRO A 35 -14.04 1.06 -7.93
N ILE A 36 -12.94 0.59 -8.52
CA ILE A 36 -12.77 -0.81 -8.92
C ILE A 36 -12.68 -1.68 -7.67
N ASP A 37 -11.92 -1.24 -6.67
CA ASP A 37 -11.81 -1.92 -5.38
C ASP A 37 -13.16 -1.99 -4.68
N THR A 38 -13.93 -0.90 -4.63
CA THR A 38 -15.28 -0.87 -4.03
C THR A 38 -16.23 -1.83 -4.74
N CYS A 39 -16.23 -1.85 -6.08
CA CYS A 39 -17.02 -2.81 -6.86
C CYS A 39 -16.62 -4.25 -6.52
N LYS A 40 -15.32 -4.55 -6.49
CA LYS A 40 -14.80 -5.87 -6.16
C LYS A 40 -15.18 -6.30 -4.73
N THR A 41 -15.03 -5.41 -3.75
CA THR A 41 -15.37 -5.71 -2.36
C THR A 41 -16.86 -5.98 -2.20
N ILE A 42 -17.74 -5.17 -2.79
CA ILE A 42 -19.20 -5.40 -2.74
C ILE A 42 -19.57 -6.76 -3.36
N LEU A 43 -18.95 -7.11 -4.50
CA LEU A 43 -19.19 -8.42 -5.13
C LEU A 43 -18.66 -9.59 -4.28
N GLN A 44 -17.55 -9.39 -3.55
CA GLN A 44 -16.97 -10.42 -2.68
C GLN A 44 -17.71 -10.58 -1.35
N THR A 45 -18.30 -9.52 -0.79
CA THR A 45 -19.03 -9.58 0.49
C THR A 45 -20.48 -9.99 0.31
N ASP A 46 -21.15 -9.46 -0.73
CA ASP A 46 -22.60 -9.61 -0.90
C ASP A 46 -22.97 -10.72 -1.92
N GLY A 47 -21.97 -11.38 -2.50
CA GLY A 47 -22.13 -12.55 -3.36
C GLY A 47 -23.09 -12.32 -4.53
N SER A 48 -24.11 -13.18 -4.66
CA SER A 48 -25.10 -13.12 -5.74
C SER A 48 -25.93 -11.83 -5.76
N GLN A 49 -26.06 -11.13 -4.63
CA GLN A 49 -26.79 -9.87 -4.55
C GLN A 49 -25.91 -8.63 -4.77
N GLY A 50 -24.58 -8.77 -4.83
CA GLY A 50 -23.65 -7.65 -4.92
C GLY A 50 -23.90 -6.74 -6.14
N TRP A 51 -24.30 -7.30 -7.28
CA TRP A 51 -24.66 -6.50 -8.46
C TRP A 51 -25.93 -5.66 -8.29
N ALA A 52 -26.94 -6.20 -7.61
CA ALA A 52 -28.18 -5.46 -7.33
C ALA A 52 -27.93 -4.33 -6.33
N VAL A 53 -27.14 -4.59 -5.29
CA VAL A 53 -26.72 -3.61 -4.28
C VAL A 53 -25.88 -2.50 -4.93
N LEU A 54 -24.92 -2.85 -5.78
CA LEU A 54 -24.07 -1.88 -6.47
C LEU A 54 -24.88 -0.96 -7.39
N LYS A 55 -25.77 -1.51 -8.21
CA LYS A 55 -26.66 -0.74 -9.08
C LYS A 55 -27.58 0.18 -8.27
N GLY A 56 -28.15 -0.32 -7.17
CA GLY A 56 -28.99 0.49 -6.28
C GLY A 56 -28.21 1.64 -5.63
N LYS A 57 -26.96 1.41 -5.20
CA LYS A 57 -26.10 2.47 -4.64
C LYS A 57 -25.78 3.56 -5.67
N VAL A 58 -25.41 3.17 -6.89
CA VAL A 58 -25.09 4.12 -7.96
C VAL A 58 -26.33 4.88 -8.42
N ALA A 59 -27.49 4.22 -8.53
CA ALA A 59 -28.73 4.87 -8.93
C ALA A 59 -29.21 5.92 -7.90
N ASN A 60 -29.04 5.65 -6.60
CA ASN A 60 -29.53 6.54 -5.55
C ASN A 60 -28.55 7.68 -5.18
N ARG A 61 -27.24 7.47 -5.33
CA ARG A 61 -26.21 8.44 -4.86
C ARG A 61 -25.22 8.89 -5.95
N GLY A 62 -25.39 8.41 -7.19
CA GLY A 62 -24.49 8.69 -8.30
C GLY A 62 -23.18 7.89 -8.24
N ALA A 63 -22.34 8.05 -9.26
CA ALA A 63 -21.08 7.30 -9.40
C ALA A 63 -20.03 7.65 -8.34
N LEU A 64 -20.11 8.83 -7.71
CA LEU A 64 -19.19 9.25 -6.65
C LEU A 64 -19.28 8.39 -5.38
N VAL A 65 -20.39 7.65 -5.19
CA VAL A 65 -20.53 6.70 -4.09
C VAL A 65 -19.45 5.60 -4.11
N LEU A 66 -18.86 5.32 -5.26
CA LEU A 66 -17.80 4.32 -5.42
C LEU A 66 -16.47 4.75 -4.78
N TRP A 67 -16.29 6.06 -4.51
CA TRP A 67 -15.17 6.59 -3.75
C TRP A 67 -15.45 6.67 -2.24
N SER A 68 -16.60 6.20 -1.75
CA SER A 68 -16.88 6.23 -0.32
C SER A 68 -15.79 5.49 0.47
N GLY A 69 -15.20 6.17 1.46
CA GLY A 69 -14.10 5.62 2.27
C GLY A 69 -12.69 5.79 1.68
N TRP A 70 -12.52 6.54 0.59
CA TRP A 70 -11.21 6.79 -0.04
C TRP A 70 -10.18 7.40 0.93
N GLU A 71 -10.60 8.32 1.81
CA GLU A 71 -9.72 8.99 2.79
C GLU A 71 -9.12 7.99 3.79
N GLY A 72 -9.97 7.09 4.30
CA GLY A 72 -9.55 6.04 5.23
C GLY A 72 -8.62 5.02 4.58
N ASN A 73 -8.85 4.69 3.31
CA ASN A 73 -7.98 3.82 2.50
C ASN A 73 -6.64 4.50 2.19
N TYR A 74 -6.66 5.79 1.81
CA TYR A 74 -5.48 6.60 1.55
C TYR A 74 -4.59 6.69 2.79
N LEU A 75 -5.15 7.13 3.92
CA LEU A 75 -4.39 7.28 5.17
C LEU A 75 -3.83 5.94 5.66
N SER A 76 -4.60 4.86 5.52
CA SER A 76 -4.09 3.51 5.85
C SER A 76 -2.88 3.13 5.03
N ASN A 77 -2.90 3.44 3.73
CA ASN A 77 -1.80 3.11 2.83
C ASN A 77 -0.57 3.95 3.13
N VAL A 78 -0.72 5.24 3.41
CA VAL A 78 0.43 6.08 3.79
C VAL A 78 1.08 5.56 5.08
N VAL A 79 0.28 5.28 6.12
CA VAL A 79 0.79 4.82 7.41
C VAL A 79 1.33 3.39 7.37
N GLY A 80 0.80 2.52 6.49
CA GLY A 80 1.33 1.17 6.29
C GLY A 80 2.58 1.11 5.41
N ASN A 81 2.63 1.93 4.36
CA ASN A 81 3.74 1.96 3.41
C ASN A 81 4.99 2.56 4.04
N TYR A 82 4.86 3.61 4.86
CA TYR A 82 6.03 4.31 5.40
C TYR A 82 6.95 3.41 6.26
N PRO A 83 6.47 2.67 7.28
CA PRO A 83 7.29 1.70 8.01
C PRO A 83 7.88 0.63 7.10
N TRP A 84 7.09 0.12 6.15
CA TRP A 84 7.54 -0.93 5.23
C TRP A 84 8.74 -0.46 4.39
N PHE A 85 8.63 0.70 3.75
CA PHE A 85 9.72 1.23 2.94
C PHE A 85 10.92 1.66 3.79
N ALA A 86 10.71 2.22 4.98
CA ALA A 86 11.79 2.57 5.88
C ALA A 86 12.63 1.33 6.26
N THR A 87 11.97 0.25 6.69
CA THR A 87 12.64 -1.02 7.02
C THR A 87 13.31 -1.63 5.79
N MET A 88 12.66 -1.60 4.63
CA MET A 88 13.24 -2.10 3.38
C MET A 88 14.53 -1.36 3.00
N ASN A 89 14.58 -0.04 3.16
CA ASN A 89 15.76 0.76 2.85
C ASN A 89 16.94 0.47 3.79
N VAL A 90 16.65 0.31 5.09
CA VAL A 90 17.66 -0.07 6.10
C VAL A 90 18.23 -1.45 5.78
N LEU A 91 17.36 -2.43 5.47
CA LEU A 91 17.77 -3.79 5.13
C LEU A 91 18.56 -3.84 3.82
N GLN A 92 18.14 -3.12 2.78
CA GLN A 92 18.87 -3.10 1.52
C GLN A 92 20.26 -2.45 1.63
N LYS A 93 20.45 -1.52 2.57
CA LYS A 93 21.76 -0.89 2.83
C LYS A 93 22.70 -1.79 3.64
N ASN A 94 22.16 -2.55 4.61
CA ASN A 94 22.96 -3.33 5.56
C ASN A 94 23.15 -4.80 5.13
N VAL A 95 22.26 -5.35 4.30
CA VAL A 95 22.37 -6.73 3.83
C VAL A 95 23.19 -6.74 2.52
N PRO A 96 24.37 -7.38 2.49
CA PRO A 96 25.23 -7.43 1.30
C PRO A 96 24.51 -8.10 0.12
N VAL A 97 24.88 -7.72 -1.11
CA VAL A 97 24.30 -8.29 -2.34
C VAL A 97 25.08 -9.56 -2.69
N PRO A 98 24.47 -10.75 -2.60
CA PRO A 98 25.15 -11.98 -3.00
C PRO A 98 25.22 -12.12 -4.53
N ASP A 99 26.25 -12.82 -5.00
CA ASP A 99 26.40 -13.19 -6.41
C ASP A 99 25.44 -14.33 -6.78
N GLY A 100 24.87 -14.26 -7.98
CA GLY A 100 23.89 -15.22 -8.49
C GLY A 100 22.43 -14.77 -8.38
N ALA A 101 21.64 -15.06 -9.43
CA ALA A 101 20.26 -14.62 -9.54
C ALA A 101 19.35 -15.18 -8.43
N PHE A 102 19.57 -16.45 -8.04
CA PHE A 102 18.78 -17.10 -6.99
C PHE A 102 19.02 -16.47 -5.61
N MET A 103 20.29 -16.22 -5.24
CA MET A 103 20.62 -15.59 -3.96
C MET A 103 20.12 -14.14 -3.87
N LYS A 104 20.08 -13.40 -4.99
CA LYS A 104 19.42 -12.08 -5.06
C LYS A 104 17.92 -12.16 -4.79
N LEU A 105 17.26 -13.23 -5.28
CA LEU A 105 15.85 -13.48 -5.00
C LEU A 105 15.63 -13.78 -3.51
N VAL A 106 16.43 -14.66 -2.92
CA VAL A 106 16.34 -15.02 -1.48
C VAL A 106 16.53 -13.80 -0.60
N ARG A 107 17.54 -12.96 -0.89
CA ARG A 107 17.74 -11.68 -0.17
C ARG A 107 16.52 -10.77 -0.27
N SER A 108 15.96 -10.62 -1.46
CA SER A 108 14.80 -9.76 -1.69
C SER A 108 13.56 -10.28 -0.96
N ALA A 109 13.35 -11.60 -0.96
CA ALA A 109 12.27 -12.24 -0.21
C ALA A 109 12.45 -12.06 1.30
N PHE A 110 13.66 -12.25 1.84
CA PHE A 110 13.96 -12.04 3.26
C PHE A 110 13.76 -10.58 3.67
N CYS A 111 14.30 -9.63 2.91
CA CYS A 111 14.11 -8.20 3.18
C CYS A 111 12.63 -7.81 3.11
N GLY A 112 11.89 -8.37 2.16
CA GLY A 112 10.43 -8.22 2.05
C GLY A 112 9.68 -8.76 3.25
N ALA A 113 10.04 -9.96 3.72
CA ALA A 113 9.42 -10.58 4.88
C ALA A 113 9.62 -9.74 6.14
N VAL A 114 10.85 -9.31 6.43
CA VAL A 114 11.15 -8.48 7.61
C VAL A 114 10.47 -7.11 7.51
N ALA A 115 10.48 -6.47 6.35
CA ALA A 115 9.78 -5.20 6.13
C ALA A 115 8.27 -5.33 6.36
N SER A 116 7.66 -6.43 5.91
CA SER A 116 6.25 -6.73 6.15
C SER A 116 5.96 -6.98 7.62
N SER A 117 6.78 -7.78 8.32
CA SER A 117 6.59 -8.01 9.76
C SER A 117 6.68 -6.73 10.59
N VAL A 118 7.64 -5.85 10.30
CA VAL A 118 7.76 -4.55 11.00
C VAL A 118 6.57 -3.65 10.68
N SER A 119 6.17 -3.57 9.41
CA SER A 119 4.97 -2.82 9.03
C SER A 119 3.71 -3.35 9.70
N ASP A 120 3.57 -4.66 9.83
CA ASP A 120 2.43 -5.27 10.52
C ASP A 120 2.46 -5.01 12.02
N VAL A 121 3.61 -5.07 12.71
CA VAL A 121 3.69 -4.68 14.13
C VAL A 121 3.22 -3.24 14.34
N VAL A 122 3.61 -2.31 13.46
CA VAL A 122 3.24 -0.89 13.57
C VAL A 122 1.78 -0.65 13.16
N SER A 123 1.30 -1.33 12.12
CA SER A 123 -0.02 -1.10 11.54
C SER A 123 -1.14 -1.93 12.18
N ASN A 124 -0.83 -3.01 12.91
CA ASN A 124 -1.84 -3.93 13.43
C ASN A 124 -2.75 -3.26 14.46
N SER A 125 -2.21 -2.37 15.32
CA SER A 125 -3.01 -1.58 16.26
C SER A 125 -4.06 -0.72 15.54
N ILE A 126 -3.69 -0.10 14.42
CA ILE A 126 -4.58 0.70 13.57
C ILE A 126 -5.63 -0.19 12.89
N ARG A 127 -5.24 -1.38 12.43
CA ARG A 127 -6.17 -2.35 11.82
C ARG A 127 -7.23 -2.80 12.82
N VAL A 128 -6.85 -3.09 14.07
CA VAL A 128 -7.78 -3.48 15.14
C VAL A 128 -8.77 -2.35 15.48
N VAL A 129 -8.31 -1.10 15.51
CA VAL A 129 -9.21 0.04 15.76
C VAL A 129 -10.19 0.25 14.61
N LYS A 130 -9.78 -0.02 13.37
CA LYS A 130 -10.65 0.06 12.18
C LYS A 130 -11.71 -1.03 12.10
N THR A 131 -11.48 -2.22 12.67
CA THR A 131 -12.45 -3.32 12.65
C THR A 131 -13.48 -3.26 13.77
N LYS A 132 -13.23 -2.46 14.83
CA LYS A 132 -14.14 -2.28 15.96
C LYS A 132 -15.13 -1.12 15.80
N LYS A 133 -15.05 -0.36 14.70
CA LYS A 133 -16.01 0.69 14.33
C LYS A 133 -16.88 0.20 13.18
#